data_AF-A0A0F3NL15-F1
#
_entry.id   AF-A0A0F3NL15-F1
#
_cell.length_a   1.000
_cell.length_b   1.000
_cell.length_c   1.000
_cell.angle_alpha   90.00
_cell.angle_beta   90.00
_cell.angle_gamma   90.00
#
_symmetry.space_group_name_H-M   'P 1'
#
loop_
_entity.id
_entity.type
_entity.pdbx_description
1 polymer ?
#
loop_
_entity_poly.entity_id
_entity_poly.type
_entity_poly.pdbx_seq_one_letter_code
_entity_poly.pdbx_strand_id
1 'polypeptide(L)'
;MELSAVIEALGALDRQCNVCVRTDSVYVKNGITTWIHKWKSNGWQTASKSAVKNVDLWMQLEALTLKHNVTWEWVKAHAGNRYNVEADALARAEVERQVMKR
;
A
#
# COMPACT_ATOMS: atom_id res chain seq x y z
N MET A 1 6.81 -0.17 5.25
CA MET A 1 6.99 0.93 4.28
C MET A 1 5.81 0.92 3.32
N GLU A 2 4.97 1.95 3.36
CA GLU A 2 3.77 2.21 2.53
C GLU A 2 2.76 1.07 2.31
N LEU A 3 3.09 0.02 1.54
CA LEU A 3 2.20 -1.13 1.30
C LEU A 3 1.77 -1.80 2.60
N SER A 4 2.71 -2.08 3.49
CA SER A 4 2.41 -2.69 4.79
C SER A 4 1.47 -1.81 5.62
N ALA A 5 1.60 -0.48 5.54
CA ALA A 5 0.74 0.43 6.29
C ALA A 5 -0.72 0.32 5.83
N VAL A 6 -0.94 0.22 4.51
CA VAL A 6 -2.29 0.04 3.96
C VAL A 6 -2.83 -1.36 4.27
N ILE A 7 -2.01 -2.39 4.18
CA ILE A 7 -2.39 -3.77 4.52
C ILE A 7 -2.82 -3.87 5.98
N GLU A 8 -2.04 -3.34 6.92
CA GLU A 8 -2.37 -3.33 8.35
C GLU A 8 -3.65 -2.52 8.61
N ALA A 9 -3.78 -1.34 8.00
CA ALA A 9 -4.97 -0.50 8.16
C ALA A 9 -6.26 -1.17 7.66
N LEU A 10 -6.20 -1.86 6.51
CA LEU A 10 -7.34 -2.62 5.98
C LEU A 10 -7.55 -3.92 6.75
N GLY A 11 -6.49 -4.60 7.17
CA GLY A 11 -6.53 -5.85 7.93
C GLY A 11 -7.11 -5.69 9.34
N ALA A 12 -6.94 -4.51 9.94
CA ALA A 12 -7.56 -4.17 11.22
C ALA A 12 -9.09 -4.04 11.17
N LEU A 13 -9.69 -4.00 9.97
CA LEU A 13 -11.14 -3.93 9.79
C LEU A 13 -11.76 -5.34 9.88
N ASP A 14 -12.57 -5.52 10.91
CA ASP A 14 -13.26 -6.78 11.25
C ASP A 14 -14.39 -7.15 10.28
N ARG A 15 -14.99 -6.16 9.62
CA ARG A 15 -16.11 -6.34 8.68
C ARG A 15 -15.90 -5.61 7.36
N GLN A 16 -16.72 -5.95 6.36
CA GLN A 16 -16.73 -5.23 5.10
C GLN A 16 -17.10 -3.76 5.32
N CYS A 17 -16.28 -2.85 4.80
CA CYS A 17 -16.36 -1.42 5.01
C CYS A 17 -16.13 -0.68 3.69
N ASN A 18 -16.70 0.53 3.57
CA ASN A 18 -16.32 1.48 2.53
C ASN A 18 -15.12 2.28 3.04
N VAL A 19 -13.99 2.18 2.36
CA VAL A 19 -12.72 2.78 2.82
C VAL A 19 -12.19 3.70 1.74
N CYS A 20 -11.85 4.94 2.08
CA CYS A 20 -11.09 5.82 1.20
C CYS A 20 -9.63 5.85 1.66
N VAL A 21 -8.74 5.28 0.85
CA VAL A 21 -7.30 5.31 1.09
C VAL A 21 -6.71 6.52 0.38
N ARG A 22 -6.19 7.45 1.18
CA ARG A 22 -5.43 8.61 0.70
C ARG A 22 -3.95 8.31 0.78
N THR A 23 -3.27 8.36 -0.36
CA THR A 23 -1.83 8.14 -0.42
C THR A 23 -1.19 9.12 -1.39
N ASP A 24 -0.02 9.63 -1.04
CA ASP A 24 0.83 10.39 -1.96
C ASP A 24 1.76 9.49 -2.79
N SER A 25 1.80 8.20 -2.45
CA SER A 25 2.53 7.19 -3.19
C SER A 25 1.83 6.87 -4.50
N VAL A 26 2.41 7.41 -5.58
CA VAL A 26 2.06 7.01 -6.95
C VAL A 26 2.31 5.51 -7.15
N TYR A 27 3.30 4.93 -6.44
CA TYR A 27 3.61 3.51 -6.50
C TYR A 27 2.46 2.65 -5.97
N VAL A 28 1.92 2.97 -4.79
CA VAL A 28 0.76 2.25 -4.23
C VAL A 28 -0.47 2.45 -5.11
N LYS A 29 -0.80 3.70 -5.45
CA LYS A 29 -1.99 4.03 -6.23
C LYS A 29 -1.98 3.34 -7.60
N ASN A 30 -0.92 3.50 -8.39
CA ASN A 30 -0.86 2.89 -9.72
C ASN A 30 -0.69 1.38 -9.65
N GLY A 31 0.02 0.88 -8.64
CA GLY A 31 0.21 -0.55 -8.47
C GLY A 31 -1.11 -1.29 -8.27
N ILE A 32 -1.96 -0.84 -7.35
CA ILE A 32 -3.24 -1.50 -7.07
C ILE A 32 -4.32 -1.22 -8.12
N THR A 33 -4.30 -0.06 -8.78
CA THR A 33 -5.35 0.32 -9.74
C THR A 33 -5.03 -0.06 -11.19
N THR A 34 -3.75 -0.26 -11.55
CA THR A 34 -3.35 -0.51 -12.95
C THR A 34 -2.41 -1.68 -13.12
N TRP A 35 -1.31 -1.76 -12.36
CA TRP A 35 -0.25 -2.73 -12.63
C TRP A 35 -0.62 -4.14 -12.17
N ILE A 36 -1.37 -4.27 -11.08
CA ILE A 36 -1.77 -5.56 -10.51
C ILE A 36 -2.52 -6.44 -11.52
N HIS A 37 -3.36 -5.85 -12.36
CA HIS A 37 -4.08 -6.58 -13.40
C HIS A 37 -3.13 -7.21 -14.43
N LYS A 38 -2.09 -6.47 -14.84
CA LYS A 38 -1.06 -6.97 -15.77
C LYS A 38 -0.15 -8.00 -15.10
N TRP A 39 0.20 -7.79 -13.83
CA TRP A 39 1.02 -8.75 -13.10
C TRP A 39 0.30 -10.07 -12.92
N LYS A 40 -1.00 -10.05 -12.59
CA LYS A 40 -1.81 -11.27 -12.47
C LYS A 40 -1.91 -12.04 -13.77
N SER A 41 -2.16 -11.36 -14.89
CA SER A 41 -2.22 -12.03 -16.19
C SER A 41 -0.86 -12.59 -16.65
N ASN A 42 0.25 -12.01 -16.16
CA ASN A 42 1.61 -12.43 -16.49
C ASN A 42 2.29 -13.25 -15.36
N GLY A 43 1.51 -13.90 -14.49
CA GLY A 43 2.05 -14.78 -13.44
C GLY A 43 2.99 -14.10 -12.44
N TRP A 44 2.70 -12.84 -12.10
CA TRP A 44 3.48 -11.99 -11.18
C TRP A 44 4.91 -11.67 -11.65
N GLN A 45 5.09 -11.51 -12.96
CA GLN A 45 6.35 -11.13 -13.57
C GLN A 45 6.34 -9.71 -14.13
N THR A 46 7.48 -9.03 -14.01
CA THR A 46 7.75 -7.73 -14.64
C THR A 46 7.99 -7.90 -16.15
N ALA A 47 8.06 -6.79 -16.89
CA ALA A 47 8.43 -6.81 -18.31
C ALA A 47 9.82 -7.44 -18.57
N SER A 48 10.72 -7.39 -17.58
CA SER A 48 12.04 -8.04 -17.63
C SER A 48 12.00 -9.54 -17.25
N LYS A 49 10.81 -10.15 -17.14
CA LYS A 49 10.58 -11.54 -16.68
C LYS A 49 11.10 -11.83 -15.27
N SER A 50 11.35 -10.79 -14.50
CA SER A 50 11.76 -10.93 -13.10
C SER A 50 10.51 -10.99 -12.22
N ALA A 51 10.61 -11.59 -11.05
CA ALA A 51 9.52 -11.54 -10.08
C ALA A 51 9.22 -10.07 -9.74
N VAL A 52 7.92 -9.72 -9.67
CA VAL A 52 7.52 -8.40 -9.19
C VAL A 52 8.03 -8.22 -7.75
N LYS A 53 8.49 -7.02 -7.42
CA LYS A 53 8.96 -6.73 -6.06
C LYS A 53 7.76 -6.71 -5.11
N ASN A 54 7.90 -7.34 -3.94
CA ASN A 54 6.87 -7.42 -2.90
C ASN A 54 5.56 -8.10 -3.35
N VAL A 55 5.64 -9.14 -4.19
CA VAL A 55 4.46 -9.88 -4.70
C VAL A 55 3.56 -10.38 -3.56
N ASP A 56 4.18 -10.88 -2.49
CA ASP A 56 3.50 -11.33 -1.28
C ASP A 56 2.62 -10.22 -0.67
N LEU A 57 3.14 -9.00 -0.57
CA LEU A 57 2.37 -7.85 -0.06
C LEU A 57 1.28 -7.42 -1.04
N TRP A 58 1.55 -7.45 -2.35
CA TRP A 58 0.55 -7.12 -3.37
C TRP A 58 -0.64 -8.10 -3.37
N MET A 59 -0.37 -9.39 -3.21
CA MET A 59 -1.41 -10.42 -3.10
C MET A 59 -2.28 -10.21 -1.85
N GLN A 60 -1.66 -9.91 -0.71
CA GLN A 60 -2.40 -9.61 0.53
C GLN A 60 -3.24 -8.34 0.40
N LEU A 61 -2.66 -7.26 -0.16
CA LEU A 61 -3.36 -6.01 -0.38
C LEU A 61 -4.56 -6.20 -1.32
N GLU A 62 -4.41 -6.98 -2.39
CA GLU A 62 -5.52 -7.29 -3.29
C GLU A 62 -6.65 -8.01 -2.57
N ALA A 63 -6.34 -9.05 -1.79
CA ALA A 63 -7.35 -9.80 -1.05
C ALA A 63 -8.15 -8.89 -0.10
N LEU A 64 -7.47 -7.97 0.60
CA LEU A 64 -8.12 -6.98 1.45
C LEU A 64 -8.95 -5.97 0.64
N THR A 65 -8.44 -5.53 -0.50
CA THR A 65 -9.14 -4.60 -1.41
C THR A 65 -10.38 -5.25 -2.04
N LEU A 66 -10.42 -6.58 -2.18
CA LEU A 66 -11.60 -7.33 -2.61
C LEU A 66 -12.61 -7.53 -1.46
N LYS A 67 -12.12 -7.64 -0.22
CA LYS A 67 -12.97 -7.76 0.98
C LYS A 67 -13.70 -6.46 1.31
N HIS A 68 -13.05 -5.31 1.15
CA HIS A 68 -13.60 -3.98 1.46
C HIS A 68 -13.93 -3.22 0.17
N ASN A 69 -14.85 -2.25 0.22
CA ASN A 69 -15.09 -1.37 -0.92
C ASN A 69 -14.12 -0.18 -0.84
N VAL A 70 -12.95 -0.32 -1.46
CA VAL A 70 -11.85 0.63 -1.33
C VAL A 70 -11.81 1.62 -2.49
N THR A 71 -11.84 2.91 -2.18
CA THR A 71 -11.55 3.99 -3.12
C THR A 71 -10.14 4.53 -2.89
N TRP A 72 -9.44 4.86 -3.97
CA TRP A 72 -8.05 5.30 -3.94
C TRP A 72 -7.96 6.76 -4.37
N GLU A 73 -7.57 7.63 -3.43
CA GLU A 73 -7.35 9.05 -3.68
C GLU A 73 -5.86 9.35 -3.62
N TRP A 74 -5.32 9.84 -4.74
CA TRP A 74 -3.94 10.34 -4.74
C TRP A 74 -3.94 11.78 -4.25
N VAL A 75 -3.13 12.03 -3.21
CA VAL A 75 -2.93 13.37 -2.67
C VAL A 75 -1.50 13.81 -2.95
N LYS A 76 -1.30 15.09 -3.25
CA LYS A 76 0.06 15.60 -3.49
C LYS A 76 0.84 15.62 -2.16
N ALA A 77 2.00 14.97 -2.14
CA ALA A 77 2.93 15.05 -1.01
C ALA A 77 3.23 16.54 -0.69
N HIS A 78 3.27 16.86 0.61
CA HIS A 78 3.55 18.20 1.15
C HIS A 78 2.46 19.28 1.03
N ALA A 79 1.24 18.95 0.58
CA ALA A 79 0.11 19.89 0.58
C ALA A 79 -0.55 20.08 1.96
N GLY A 80 0.23 20.10 3.06
CA GLY A 80 -0.27 20.38 4.41
C GLY A 80 -1.23 19.35 5.01
N ASN A 81 -1.32 18.14 4.45
CA ASN A 81 -2.19 17.09 5.01
C ASN A 81 -1.59 16.55 6.32
N ARG A 82 -2.16 16.98 7.45
CA ARG A 82 -1.72 16.59 8.80
C ARG A 82 -1.55 15.09 8.96
N TYR A 83 -2.48 14.30 8.41
CA TYR A 83 -2.45 12.84 8.53
C TYR A 83 -1.31 12.19 7.75
N ASN A 84 -0.92 12.75 6.59
CA ASN A 84 0.23 12.25 5.84
C ASN A 84 1.54 12.54 6.59
N VAL A 85 1.65 13.74 7.18
CA VAL A 85 2.83 14.11 7.98
C VAL A 85 2.95 13.22 9.22
N GLU A 86 1.85 12.96 9.91
CA GLU A 86 1.81 12.03 11.05
C GLU A 86 2.19 10.60 10.63
N ALA A 87 1.63 10.10 9.52
CA ALA A 87 1.95 8.76 9.02
C ALA A 87 3.43 8.60 8.62
N ASP A 88 4.02 9.61 7.96
CA ASP A 88 5.43 9.61 7.59
C ASP A 88 6.34 9.66 8.84
N ALA A 89 5.97 10.48 9.83
CA ALA A 89 6.68 10.53 11.11
C ALA A 89 6.66 9.17 11.85
N LEU A 90 5.49 8.51 11.91
CA LEU A 90 5.36 7.18 12.50
C LEU A 90 6.16 6.12 11.75
N ALA A 91 6.14 6.16 10.41
CA ALA A 91 6.89 5.24 9.58
C ALA A 91 8.41 5.39 9.79
N ARG A 92 8.91 6.63 9.86
CA ARG A 92 10.33 6.92 10.14
C ARG A 92 10.74 6.46 11.52
N ALA A 93 9.92 6.74 12.54
CA ALA A 93 10.19 6.31 13.91
C ALA A 93 10.30 4.79 14.03
N GLU A 94 9.46 4.02 13.35
CA GLU A 94 9.55 2.55 13.38
C GLU A 94 10.79 2.02 12.65
N VAL A 95 11.21 2.65 11.55
CA VAL A 95 12.47 2.29 10.87
C VAL A 95 13.66 2.51 11.82
N GLU A 96 13.73 3.67 12.49
CA GLU A 96 14.77 3.95 13.48
C GLU A 96 14.74 2.92 14.63
N ARG A 97 13.56 2.60 15.14
CA ARG A 97 13.39 1.60 16.21
C ARG A 97 13.86 0.21 15.80
N GLN A 98 13.62 -0.22 14.56
CA GLN A 98 14.07 -1.52 14.07
C GLN A 98 15.58 -1.56 13.81
N VAL A 99 16.18 -0.44 13.41
CA VAL A 99 17.63 -0.31 13.25
C VAL A 99 18.35 -0.39 14.60
N MET A 100 17.82 0.24 15.65
CA MET A 100 18.42 0.20 17.00
C MET A 100 18.26 -1.13 17.75
N LYS A 101 17.36 -2.01 17.28
CA LYS A 101 17.14 -3.35 17.86
C LYS A 101 18.01 -4.45 17.24
N ARG A 102 18.84 -4.11 16.26
CA ARG A 102 19.82 -5.01 15.63
C ARG A 102 21.21 -4.73 16.18
#